data_AF-A0A7C2FST1-F1
#
_entry.id   AF-A0A7C2FST1-F1
#
_cell.length_a   1.000
_cell.length_b   1.000
_cell.length_c   1.000
_cell.angle_alpha   90.00
_cell.angle_beta   90.00
_cell.angle_gamma   90.00
#
_symmetry.space_group_name_H-M   'P 1'
#
loop_
_entity.id
_entity.type
_entity.pdbx_description
1 polymer ?
#
loop_
_entity_poly.entity_id
_entity_poly.type
_entity_poly.pdbx_seq_one_letter_code
_entity_poly.pdbx_strand_id
1 'polypeptide(L)'
;MERLSDLVDLYEYRVEDLAQGRTPKGGKRALLELRALLAQARLPAPLAKRFRQADARFRALRRGAEPSPPPDLPALLPGEPEGGEAPGKEVLRRLALGVWRLLAAREVRARAKDFLAGRREELRLV
;
A
#
# COMPACT_ATOMS: atom_id res chain seq x y z
N MET A 1 6.53 22.52 -3.03
CA MET A 1 5.13 22.07 -3.21
C MET A 1 4.89 21.62 -4.65
N GLU A 2 5.38 22.37 -5.64
CA GLU A 2 5.27 22.08 -7.09
C GLU A 2 5.70 20.66 -7.46
N ARG A 3 6.87 20.20 -6.99
CA ARG A 3 7.37 18.84 -7.26
C ARG A 3 6.40 17.71 -6.86
N LEU A 4 5.60 17.87 -5.80
CA LEU A 4 4.61 16.86 -5.41
C LEU A 4 3.36 16.93 -6.29
N SER A 5 2.99 18.13 -6.74
CA SER A 5 1.92 18.30 -7.74
C SER A 5 2.30 17.61 -9.04
N ASP A 6 3.50 17.88 -9.55
CA ASP A 6 3.98 17.31 -10.82
C ASP A 6 3.98 15.77 -10.80
N LEU A 7 4.31 15.16 -9.65
CA LEU A 7 4.28 13.71 -9.48
C LEU A 7 2.86 13.15 -9.46
N VAL A 8 1.90 13.89 -8.88
CA VAL A 8 0.48 13.52 -8.93
C VAL A 8 -0.07 13.68 -10.35
N ASP A 9 0.28 14.77 -11.05
CA ASP A 9 -0.08 15.00 -12.45
C ASP A 9 0.47 13.89 -13.36
N LEU A 10 1.74 13.50 -13.16
CA LEU A 10 2.36 12.39 -13.87
C LEU A 10 1.65 11.05 -13.59
N TYR A 11 1.21 10.83 -12.35
CA TYR A 11 0.48 9.64 -11.98
C TYR A 11 -0.90 9.59 -12.67
N GLU A 12 -1.63 10.70 -12.66
CA GLU A 12 -2.91 10.86 -13.36
C GLU A 12 -2.77 10.54 -14.85
N TYR A 13 -1.79 11.16 -15.52
CA TYR A 13 -1.52 10.94 -16.94
C TYR A 13 -1.23 9.46 -17.26
N ARG A 14 -0.39 8.79 -16.46
CA ARG A 14 -0.06 7.38 -16.69
C ARG A 14 -1.23 6.42 -16.41
N VAL A 15 -2.12 6.79 -15.50
CA VAL A 15 -3.36 6.02 -15.26
C VAL A 15 -4.31 6.17 -16.43
N GLU A 16 -4.39 7.35 -17.05
CA GLU A 16 -5.18 7.59 -18.26
C GLU A 16 -4.63 6.84 -19.48
N ASP A 17 -3.31 6.80 -19.67
CA ASP A 17 -2.66 5.97 -20.70
C ASP A 17 -3.10 4.50 -20.56
N LEU A 18 -3.09 3.96 -19.33
CA LEU A 18 -3.57 2.60 -19.06
C LEU A 18 -5.07 2.43 -19.30
N ALA A 19 -5.88 3.44 -18.97
CA ALA A 19 -7.32 3.42 -19.21
C ALA A 19 -7.65 3.32 -20.70
N GLN A 20 -6.80 3.93 -21.54
CA GLN A 20 -6.88 3.88 -23.01
C GLN A 20 -6.23 2.62 -23.61
N GLY A 21 -5.74 1.68 -22.78
CA GLY A 21 -5.04 0.48 -23.25
C GLY A 21 -3.63 0.73 -23.78
N ARG A 22 -3.07 1.93 -23.59
CA ARG A 22 -1.69 2.27 -23.96
C ARG A 22 -0.74 1.84 -22.85
N THR A 23 0.51 1.55 -23.22
CA THR A 23 1.55 1.25 -22.23
C THR A 23 2.17 2.55 -21.73
N PRO A 24 2.08 2.89 -20.43
CA PRO A 24 2.63 4.14 -19.91
C PRO A 24 4.16 4.17 -20.05
N LYS A 25 4.72 5.37 -20.24
CA LYS A 25 6.18 5.58 -20.33
C LYS A 25 6.87 5.07 -19.06
N GLY A 26 7.78 4.10 -19.21
CA GLY A 26 8.45 3.39 -18.10
C GLY A 26 7.79 2.07 -17.67
N GLY A 27 6.69 1.68 -18.32
CA GLY A 27 5.99 0.43 -18.10
C GLY A 27 5.20 0.36 -16.79
N LYS A 28 4.56 -0.79 -16.56
CA LYS A 28 3.70 -1.03 -15.38
C LYS A 28 4.46 -0.92 -14.06
N ARG A 29 5.75 -1.28 -14.04
CA ARG A 29 6.61 -1.22 -12.85
C ARG A 29 6.85 0.21 -12.38
N ALA A 30 7.21 1.12 -13.28
CA ALA A 30 7.43 2.53 -12.94
C ALA A 30 6.15 3.20 -12.40
N LEU A 31 4.96 2.77 -12.86
CA LEU A 31 3.70 3.24 -12.31
C LEU A 31 3.46 2.76 -10.87
N LEU A 32 3.77 1.50 -10.58
CA LEU A 32 3.65 0.94 -9.23
C LEU A 32 4.64 1.58 -8.25
N GLU A 33 5.85 1.87 -8.70
CA GLU A 33 6.86 2.59 -7.91
C GLU A 33 6.40 4.04 -7.63
N LEU A 34 5.87 4.74 -8.63
CA LEU A 34 5.30 6.08 -8.45
C LEU A 34 4.13 6.09 -7.47
N ARG A 35 3.24 5.09 -7.57
CA ARG A 35 2.13 4.89 -6.63
C ARG A 35 2.63 4.68 -5.21
N ALA A 36 3.66 3.84 -5.02
CA ALA A 36 4.24 3.56 -3.71
C ALA A 36 4.89 4.81 -3.10
N LEU A 37 5.55 5.63 -3.92
CA LEU A 37 6.13 6.90 -3.50
C LEU A 37 5.04 7.88 -3.05
N LEU A 38 3.99 8.08 -3.85
CA LEU A 38 2.90 9.00 -3.52
C LEU A 38 2.08 8.56 -2.30
N ALA A 39 1.93 7.25 -2.10
CA ALA A 39 1.26 6.70 -0.91
C ALA A 39 2.05 6.90 0.39
N GLN A 40 3.39 6.92 0.30
CA GLN A 40 4.27 7.16 1.45
C GLN A 40 4.51 8.65 1.70
N ALA A 41 4.36 9.48 0.67
CA ALA A 41 4.50 10.92 0.78
C ALA A 41 3.38 11.53 1.66
N ARG A 42 3.74 12.48 2.53
CA ARG A 42 2.78 13.31 3.25
C ARG A 42 2.22 14.39 2.31
N LEU A 43 1.21 14.02 1.52
CA LEU A 43 0.58 14.91 0.56
C LEU A 43 -0.33 15.94 1.27
N PRO A 44 -0.31 17.22 0.86
CA PRO A 44 -1.32 18.20 1.23
C PRO A 44 -2.73 17.72 0.86
N ALA A 45 -3.74 18.11 1.64
CA ALA A 45 -5.14 17.71 1.46
C ALA A 45 -5.67 17.75 0.00
N PRO A 46 -5.45 18.81 -0.80
CA PRO A 46 -5.93 18.85 -2.19
C PRO A 46 -5.26 17.80 -3.07
N LEU A 47 -3.94 17.61 -2.94
CA LEU A 47 -3.18 16.62 -3.69
C LEU A 47 -3.52 15.19 -3.26
N ALA A 48 -3.76 14.98 -1.97
CA ALA A 48 -4.18 13.68 -1.44
C ALA A 48 -5.54 13.24 -2.01
N LYS A 49 -6.50 14.16 -2.18
CA LYS A 49 -7.80 13.87 -2.79
C LYS A 49 -7.63 13.45 -4.26
N ARG A 50 -6.86 14.21 -5.03
CA ARG A 50 -6.54 13.93 -6.43
C ARG A 50 -5.89 12.55 -6.60
N PHE A 51 -4.84 12.28 -5.82
CA PHE A 51 -4.18 10.99 -5.81
C PHE A 51 -5.12 9.81 -5.51
N ARG A 52 -6.00 9.95 -4.50
CA ARG A 52 -6.99 8.90 -4.16
C ARG A 52 -7.98 8.63 -5.30
N GLN A 53 -8.41 9.67 -6.02
CA GLN A 53 -9.30 9.52 -7.18
C GLN A 53 -8.60 8.77 -8.32
N ALA A 54 -7.36 9.15 -8.64
CA ALA A 54 -6.54 8.46 -9.64
C ALA A 54 -6.27 6.99 -9.24
N ASP A 55 -5.96 6.73 -7.96
CA ASP A 55 -5.72 5.37 -7.46
C ASP A 55 -6.99 4.51 -7.53
N ALA A 56 -8.17 5.08 -7.28
CA ALA A 56 -9.44 4.38 -7.43
C ALA A 56 -9.68 3.97 -8.90
N ARG A 57 -9.41 4.86 -9.86
CA ARG A 57 -9.47 4.54 -11.30
C ARG A 57 -8.49 3.43 -11.67
N PHE A 58 -7.23 3.53 -11.23
CA PHE A 58 -6.22 2.50 -11.46
C PHE A 58 -6.63 1.13 -10.91
N ARG A 59 -7.21 1.08 -9.70
CA ARG A 59 -7.74 -0.16 -9.12
C ARG A 59 -8.93 -0.71 -9.90
N ALA A 60 -9.82 0.14 -10.39
CA ALA A 60 -10.95 -0.29 -11.21
C ALA A 60 -10.48 -0.93 -12.53
N LEU A 61 -9.48 -0.34 -13.19
CA LEU A 61 -8.86 -0.93 -14.39
C LEU A 61 -8.23 -2.30 -14.13
N ARG A 62 -7.59 -2.48 -12.97
CA ARG A 62 -7.04 -3.78 -12.57
C ARG A 62 -8.13 -4.81 -12.26
N ARG A 63 -9.22 -4.38 -11.61
CA ARG A 63 -10.37 -5.25 -11.30
C ARG A 63 -11.15 -5.64 -12.54
N GLY A 64 -11.22 -4.80 -13.57
CA GLY A 64 -11.83 -5.16 -14.86
C GLY A 64 -10.97 -6.09 -15.72
N ALA A 65 -9.69 -6.24 -15.40
CA ALA A 65 -8.77 -7.20 -16.05
C ALA A 65 -8.75 -8.59 -15.37
N GLU A 66 -9.33 -8.71 -14.17
CA GLU A 66 -9.72 -9.99 -13.57
C GLU A 66 -11.23 -10.19 -13.83
N PRO A 67 -11.72 -11.42 -14.09
CA PRO A 67 -13.17 -11.64 -14.13
C PRO A 67 -13.75 -11.38 -12.73
N SER A 68 -14.52 -10.30 -12.58
CA SER A 68 -15.22 -9.92 -11.36
C SER A 68 -16.49 -10.78 -11.19
N PRO A 69 -16.83 -11.29 -9.99
CA PRO A 69 -18.21 -11.41 -9.57
C PRO A 69 -18.72 -10.05 -9.02
N PRO A 70 -20.05 -9.85 -8.93
CA PRO A 70 -20.69 -8.54 -8.84
C PRO A 70 -20.56 -7.86 -7.47
N PRO A 71 -20.82 -6.54 -7.39
CA PRO A 71 -20.86 -5.84 -6.11
C PRO A 71 -22.26 -5.97 -5.50
N ASP A 72 -22.35 -6.43 -4.25
CA ASP A 72 -23.50 -6.16 -3.41
C ASP A 72 -23.04 -5.72 -2.02
N LEU A 73 -23.52 -4.54 -1.62
CA LEU A 73 -23.45 -4.03 -0.26
C LEU A 73 -24.42 -4.83 0.64
N PRO A 74 -24.42 -4.54 1.95
CA PRO A 74 -23.71 -5.24 3.01
C PRO A 74 -24.46 -6.50 3.51
N ALA A 75 -23.77 -7.63 3.60
CA ALA A 75 -24.21 -8.76 4.43
C ALA A 75 -23.07 -9.15 5.38
N LEU A 76 -23.31 -8.94 6.67
CA LEU A 76 -22.50 -9.41 7.78
C LEU A 76 -22.47 -10.95 7.81
N LEU A 77 -21.64 -11.60 7.00
CA LEU A 77 -21.29 -13.02 7.16
C LEU A 77 -19.83 -13.27 6.70
N PRO A 78 -18.99 -13.92 7.52
CA PRO A 78 -17.66 -14.34 7.09
C PRO A 78 -17.80 -15.60 6.21
N GLY A 79 -18.04 -15.40 4.92
CA GLY A 79 -17.87 -16.45 3.91
C GLY A 79 -16.45 -16.39 3.38
N GLU A 80 -15.62 -17.36 3.74
CA GLU A 80 -14.27 -17.53 3.20
C GLU A 80 -14.35 -17.71 1.67
N PRO A 81 -13.60 -16.94 0.87
CA PRO A 81 -13.47 -17.25 -0.54
C PRO A 81 -12.52 -18.43 -0.71
N GLU A 82 -13.08 -19.63 -0.84
CA GLU A 82 -12.51 -20.81 -1.48
C GLU A 82 -12.10 -20.44 -2.92
N GLY A 83 -10.93 -19.83 -3.06
CA GLY A 83 -10.30 -19.50 -4.33
C GLY A 83 -8.94 -20.16 -4.35
N GLY A 84 -8.86 -21.31 -5.02
CA GLY A 84 -7.67 -22.16 -5.16
C GLY A 84 -6.36 -21.38 -5.05
N GLU A 85 -5.60 -21.74 -4.03
CA GLU A 85 -4.41 -21.03 -3.59
C GLU A 85 -3.32 -21.15 -4.67
N ALA A 86 -3.27 -20.17 -5.58
CA ALA A 86 -2.21 -20.11 -6.58
C ALA A 86 -0.86 -20.18 -5.85
N PRO A 87 0.08 -21.05 -6.26
CA PRO A 87 1.32 -21.30 -5.50
C PRO A 87 2.14 -20.03 -5.27
N GLY A 88 2.03 -19.03 -6.16
CA GLY A 88 2.63 -17.71 -5.98
C GLY A 88 2.06 -16.89 -4.81
N LYS A 89 0.76 -17.03 -4.48
CA LYS A 89 0.15 -16.34 -3.33
C LYS A 89 0.70 -16.88 -2.02
N GLU A 90 0.92 -18.19 -1.92
CA GLU A 90 1.49 -18.82 -0.73
C GLU A 90 2.96 -18.42 -0.50
N VAL A 91 3.76 -18.39 -1.57
CA VAL A 91 5.15 -17.87 -1.48
C VAL A 91 5.16 -16.42 -1.02
N LEU A 92 4.29 -15.57 -1.56
CA LEU A 92 4.18 -14.17 -1.16
C LEU A 92 3.69 -14.03 0.30
N ARG A 93 2.74 -14.86 0.75
CA ARG A 93 2.27 -14.89 2.14
C ARG A 93 3.41 -15.25 3.10
N ARG A 94 4.22 -16.26 2.78
CA ARG A 94 5.39 -16.66 3.57
C ARG A 94 6.43 -15.54 3.67
N LEU A 95 6.74 -14.90 2.55
CA LEU A 95 7.68 -13.76 2.53
C LEU A 95 7.13 -12.58 3.34
N ALA A 96 5.85 -12.24 3.18
CA ALA A 96 5.21 -11.17 3.94
C ALA A 96 5.23 -11.45 5.45
N LEU A 97 4.93 -12.69 5.85
CA LEU A 97 4.99 -13.12 7.25
C LEU A 97 6.42 -13.03 7.81
N GLY A 98 7.43 -13.41 7.02
CA GLY A 98 8.84 -13.29 7.40
C GLY A 98 9.26 -11.83 7.64
N VAL A 99 8.92 -10.93 6.71
CA VAL A 99 9.19 -9.50 6.86
C VAL A 99 8.48 -8.91 8.07
N TRP A 100 7.20 -9.26 8.27
CA TRP A 100 6.43 -8.80 9.42
C TRP A 100 7.08 -9.21 10.74
N ARG A 101 7.51 -10.47 10.87
CA ARG A 101 8.21 -10.96 12.08
C ARG A 101 9.49 -10.18 12.37
N LEU A 102 10.28 -9.87 11.34
CA LEU A 102 11.51 -9.08 11.50
C LEU A 102 11.22 -7.66 11.98
N LEU A 103 10.23 -7.00 11.38
CA LEU A 103 9.82 -5.64 11.78
C LEU A 103 9.25 -5.62 13.20
N ALA A 104 8.39 -6.58 13.54
CA ALA A 104 7.82 -6.72 14.87
C ALA A 104 8.89 -6.97 15.93
N ALA A 105 9.85 -7.86 15.66
CA ALA A 105 10.96 -8.12 16.58
C ALA A 105 11.82 -6.87 16.81
N ARG A 106 12.06 -6.07 15.76
CA ARG A 106 12.80 -4.81 15.87
C ARG A 106 12.05 -3.80 16.74
N GLU A 107 10.74 -3.65 16.52
CA GLU A 107 9.89 -2.74 17.28
C GLU A 107 9.80 -3.13 18.77
N VAL A 108 9.60 -4.42 19.06
CA VAL A 108 9.57 -4.91 20.45
C VAL A 108 10.91 -4.68 21.14
N ARG A 109 12.04 -4.90 20.45
CA ARG A 109 13.37 -4.61 21.00
C ARG A 109 13.59 -3.12 21.27
N ALA A 110 13.12 -2.24 20.39
CA ALA A 110 13.20 -0.80 20.60
C ALA A 110 12.39 -0.39 21.84
N ARG A 111 11.12 -0.82 21.93
CA ARG A 111 10.27 -0.52 23.09
C ARG A 111 10.78 -1.13 24.39
N ALA A 112 11.34 -2.34 24.35
CA ALA A 112 11.96 -2.97 25.50
C ALA A 112 13.18 -2.18 25.98
N LYS A 113 13.98 -1.65 25.05
CA LYS A 113 15.11 -0.77 25.39
C LYS A 113 14.64 0.51 26.06
N ASP A 114 13.59 1.14 25.54
CA ASP A 114 13.02 2.36 26.11
C ASP A 114 12.43 2.11 27.51
N PHE A 115 11.71 1.00 27.68
CA PHE A 115 11.16 0.59 28.97
C PHE A 115 12.28 0.33 30.00
N LEU A 116 13.33 -0.39 29.61
CA LEU A 116 14.48 -0.65 30.49
C LEU A 116 15.31 0.61 30.76
N ALA A 117 15.37 1.55 29.82
CA ALA A 117 16.02 2.84 30.02
C ALA A 117 15.25 3.69 31.05
N GLY A 118 13.93 3.81 30.92
CA GLY A 118 13.09 4.52 31.91
C GLY A 118 13.20 3.90 33.31
N ARG A 119 13.20 2.56 33.40
CA ARG A 119 13.38 1.85 34.68
C ARG A 119 14.75 2.05 35.33
N ARG A 120 15.78 2.35 34.54
CA ARG A 120 17.14 2.68 35.03
C ARG A 120 17.26 4.12 35.51
N GLU A 121 16.47 5.04 34.97
CA GLU A 121 16.41 6.43 35.46
C GLU A 121 15.70 6.49 36.81
N GLU A 122 14.62 5.73 37.00
CA GLU A 122 13.93 5.59 38.29
C GLU A 122 14.85 5.04 39.39
N LEU A 123 15.73 4.08 39.07
CA LEU A 123 16.72 3.53 40.01
C LEU A 123 17.93 4.42 40.28
N ARG A 124 18.13 5.51 39.52
CA ARG A 124 19.22 6.48 39.73
C ARG A 124 18.80 7.70 40.56
N LEU A 125 17.49 7.86 40.79
CA LEU A 125 16.90 8.95 41.56
C LEU A 125 16.66 8.58 43.04
N VAL A 126 17.13 7.40 43.47
CA VAL A 126 17.18 6.93 44.87
C VAL A 126 18.64 6.87 45.31
#